data_AF-A0A225UB19-F1
#
_entry.id   AF-A0A225UB19-F1
#
_cell.length_a   1.000
_cell.length_b   1.000
_cell.length_c   1.000
_cell.angle_alpha   90.00
_cell.angle_beta   90.00
_cell.angle_gamma   90.00
#
_symmetry.space_group_name_H-M   'P 1'
#
loop_
_entity.id
_entity.type
_entity.pdbx_description
1 polymer ?
#
loop_
_entity_poly.entity_id
_entity_poly.type
_entity_poly.pdbx_seq_one_letter_code
_entity_poly.pdbx_strand_id
1 'polypeptide(L)'
;GVCTRLYDIRFGSKGLSIRHFARISQDERVAWLESGGSNFDNLSATAEFTKAPPATCLDDVVDAARVFLVFAREYCCDQLIALTEDIIKFIDGTLKRVVWTPSGLPYVVFWVNDVLEEFRDAVEAQSDLHRVRERCSTDDRLLRDLMFVKLHRQVDELKQLKATASQYSTGDASALSYREKRQSQQSAKPRFGRIPKHVLRRLPAHIDPATGENIQLCMRYLSNDGCAEDSSGCPSDRGHFVPKKLPEIVKNEIMKRFGGLKQEHQHL
;
A
#
# COMPACT_ATOMS: atom_id res chain seq x y z
N GLY A 1 6.36 5.21 43.32
CA GLY A 1 5.33 6.16 43.79
C GLY A 1 4.11 5.94 42.95
N VAL A 2 3.03 5.42 43.56
CA VAL A 2 1.75 5.19 42.89
C VAL A 2 1.22 6.54 42.39
N CYS A 3 0.71 6.58 41.16
CA CYS A 3 0.02 7.75 40.60
C CYS A 3 -1.11 8.13 41.58
N THR A 4 -0.85 9.10 42.46
CA THR A 4 -1.71 9.46 43.60
C THR A 4 -2.62 10.62 43.24
N ARG A 5 -2.36 11.29 42.10
CA ARG A 5 -3.18 12.35 41.53
C ARG A 5 -3.68 11.94 40.16
N LEU A 6 -4.91 12.35 39.83
CA LEU A 6 -5.57 12.10 38.54
C LEU A 6 -4.71 12.42 37.30
N TYR A 7 -3.76 13.35 37.42
CA TYR A 7 -2.91 13.85 36.34
C TYR A 7 -1.49 13.27 36.32
N ASP A 8 -1.18 12.28 37.16
CA ASP A 8 0.14 11.65 37.17
C ASP A 8 0.41 10.81 35.90
N ILE A 9 -0.64 10.47 35.15
CA ILE A 9 -0.56 9.69 33.91
C ILE A 9 -0.28 10.61 32.72
N ARG A 10 0.98 10.65 32.32
CA ARG A 10 1.57 11.63 31.40
C ARG A 10 1.43 11.27 29.91
N PHE A 11 0.21 11.00 29.45
CA PHE A 11 -0.04 10.68 28.03
C PHE A 11 0.37 11.81 27.06
N GLY A 12 0.66 11.41 25.82
CA GLY A 12 0.87 12.29 24.68
C GLY A 12 2.17 13.08 24.78
N SER A 13 2.06 14.41 24.79
CA SER A 13 3.21 15.33 24.81
C SER A 13 4.15 15.14 26.00
N LYS A 14 3.68 14.45 27.06
CA LYS A 14 4.43 14.20 28.29
C LYS A 14 5.14 12.83 28.32
N GLY A 15 5.13 12.09 27.21
CA GLY A 15 6.00 10.94 26.96
C GLY A 15 5.35 9.56 27.11
N LEU A 16 4.22 9.44 27.81
CA LEU A 16 3.47 8.19 27.88
C LEU A 16 2.60 8.02 26.62
N SER A 17 2.58 6.80 26.13
CA SER A 17 1.73 6.34 25.03
C SER A 17 0.92 5.15 25.51
N ILE A 18 -0.31 4.99 25.02
CA ILE A 18 -1.15 3.83 25.32
C ILE A 18 -0.42 2.52 25.00
N ARG A 19 0.49 2.53 24.03
CA ARG A 19 1.31 1.38 23.65
C ARG A 19 2.34 0.95 24.71
N HIS A 20 2.61 1.74 25.75
CA HIS A 20 3.38 1.26 26.91
C HIS A 20 2.60 0.23 27.74
N PHE A 21 1.28 0.16 27.57
CA PHE A 21 0.43 -0.88 28.15
C PHE A 21 0.27 -2.08 27.21
N ALA A 22 1.10 -2.22 26.18
CA ALA A 22 1.07 -3.38 25.30
C ALA A 22 1.22 -4.69 26.11
N ARG A 23 0.42 -5.69 25.75
CA ARG A 23 0.47 -6.99 26.41
C ARG A 23 1.82 -7.65 26.11
N ILE A 24 2.52 -8.01 27.18
CA ILE A 24 3.73 -8.83 27.09
C ILE A 24 3.27 -10.27 26.78
N SER A 25 3.77 -10.84 25.68
CA SER A 25 3.51 -12.24 25.32
C SER A 25 4.11 -13.20 26.35
N GLN A 26 3.67 -14.45 26.33
CA GLN A 26 4.22 -15.46 27.25
C GLN A 26 5.71 -15.67 27.02
N ASP A 27 6.15 -15.72 25.77
CA ASP A 27 7.56 -15.91 25.40
C ASP A 27 8.41 -14.71 25.82
N GLU A 28 7.92 -13.48 25.62
CA GLU A 28 8.60 -12.27 26.11
C GLU A 28 8.67 -12.24 27.63
N ARG A 29 7.62 -12.69 28.31
CA ARG A 29 7.60 -12.78 29.78
C ARG A 29 8.57 -13.83 30.29
N VAL A 30 8.64 -15.00 29.65
CA VAL A 30 9.60 -16.05 29.96
C VAL A 30 11.02 -15.54 29.73
N ALA A 31 11.30 -14.96 28.57
CA ALA A 31 12.61 -14.38 28.27
C ALA A 31 13.00 -13.28 29.27
N TRP A 32 12.05 -12.42 29.66
CA TRP A 32 12.28 -11.40 30.68
C TRP A 32 12.63 -12.00 32.05
N LEU A 33 11.88 -13.03 32.49
CA LEU A 33 12.17 -13.74 33.74
C LEU A 33 13.54 -14.44 33.69
N GLU A 34 13.84 -15.14 32.59
CA GLU A 34 15.12 -15.82 32.35
C GLU A 34 16.30 -14.84 32.32
N SER A 35 16.09 -13.61 31.83
CA SER A 35 17.10 -12.54 31.83
C SER A 35 17.33 -11.88 33.20
N GLY A 36 16.74 -12.41 34.27
CA GLY A 36 16.88 -11.90 35.64
C GLY A 36 15.80 -10.89 36.04
N GLY A 37 14.57 -11.04 35.52
CA GLY A 37 13.48 -10.07 35.72
C GLY A 37 13.18 -9.71 37.17
N SER A 38 12.99 -8.41 37.46
CA SER A 38 12.36 -7.91 38.68
C SER A 38 11.78 -6.49 38.48
N ASN A 39 10.55 -6.26 38.96
CA ASN A 39 9.95 -4.93 39.14
C ASN A 39 9.17 -4.92 40.48
N PHE A 40 9.73 -4.27 41.50
CA PHE A 40 9.16 -4.16 42.84
C PHE A 40 8.85 -2.68 43.18
N ASP A 41 7.95 -2.04 42.40
CA ASP A 41 7.51 -0.64 42.51
C ASP A 41 8.59 0.44 42.32
N ASN A 42 9.46 0.33 41.29
CA ASN A 42 10.56 1.25 40.94
C ASN A 42 10.48 2.69 41.56
N LEU A 43 11.32 2.94 42.57
CA LEU A 43 11.45 4.19 43.35
C LEU A 43 12.66 5.04 42.92
N SER A 44 12.99 5.06 41.62
CA SER A 44 14.09 5.85 41.07
C SER A 44 13.59 7.00 40.19
N ALA A 45 14.22 8.19 40.33
CA ALA A 45 14.00 9.33 39.43
C ALA A 45 14.60 9.13 38.02
N THR A 46 15.40 8.08 37.81
CA THR A 46 16.15 7.80 36.56
C THR A 46 15.71 6.52 35.87
N ALA A 47 14.51 6.00 36.17
CA ALA A 47 13.96 4.88 35.44
C ALA A 47 13.85 5.22 33.94
N GLU A 48 14.65 4.58 33.10
CA GLU A 48 14.54 4.74 31.65
C GLU A 48 13.21 4.12 31.21
N PHE A 49 12.30 4.96 30.72
CA PHE A 49 11.08 4.48 30.09
C PHE A 49 11.45 3.81 28.78
N THR A 50 11.19 2.51 28.69
CA THR A 50 11.40 1.76 27.46
C THR A 50 10.50 2.30 26.36
N LYS A 51 11.03 2.38 25.14
CA LYS A 51 10.28 2.84 23.98
C LYS A 51 9.04 1.97 23.79
N ALA A 52 7.86 2.59 23.71
CA ALA A 52 6.63 1.87 23.40
C ALA A 52 6.73 1.09 22.09
N PRO A 53 6.34 -0.20 22.07
CA PRO A 53 6.30 -0.98 20.86
C PRO A 53 5.28 -0.41 19.87
N PRO A 54 5.63 -0.30 18.56
CA PRO A 54 4.68 0.13 17.56
C PRO A 54 3.48 -0.83 17.49
N ALA A 55 2.33 -0.31 17.05
CA ALA A 55 1.18 -1.15 16.74
C ALA A 55 1.36 -1.76 15.33
N THR A 56 1.08 -3.04 15.20
CA THR A 56 1.11 -3.80 13.95
C THR A 56 -0.29 -4.04 13.41
N CYS A 57 -1.30 -4.05 14.28
CA CYS A 57 -2.72 -4.05 13.94
C CYS A 57 -3.53 -3.18 14.92
N LEU A 58 -4.85 -3.07 14.71
CA LEU A 58 -5.72 -2.38 15.67
C LEU A 58 -5.89 -3.15 16.98
N ASP A 59 -5.85 -4.49 16.94
CA ASP A 59 -5.97 -5.31 18.15
C ASP A 59 -4.88 -4.99 19.17
N ASP A 60 -3.66 -4.68 18.71
CA ASP A 60 -2.58 -4.18 19.55
C ASP A 60 -2.98 -2.93 20.35
N VAL A 61 -3.68 -1.98 19.72
CA VAL A 61 -4.11 -0.73 20.38
C VAL A 61 -5.23 -1.03 21.37
N VAL A 62 -6.18 -1.87 20.98
CA VAL A 62 -7.31 -2.29 21.84
C VAL A 62 -6.82 -3.05 23.06
N ASP A 63 -5.93 -4.02 22.88
CA ASP A 63 -5.40 -4.82 23.98
C ASP A 63 -4.55 -3.97 24.92
N ALA A 64 -3.78 -3.01 24.40
CA ALA A 64 -3.09 -2.05 25.24
C ALA A 64 -4.06 -1.17 26.04
N ALA A 65 -5.16 -0.72 25.43
CA ALA A 65 -6.21 0.02 26.14
C ALA A 65 -6.92 -0.84 27.19
N ARG A 66 -7.11 -2.14 26.96
CA ARG A 66 -7.67 -3.07 27.95
C ARG A 66 -6.72 -3.30 29.13
N VAL A 67 -5.42 -3.42 28.88
CA VAL A 67 -4.41 -3.49 29.96
C VAL A 67 -4.42 -2.19 30.77
N PHE A 68 -4.49 -1.04 30.10
CA PHE A 68 -4.66 0.25 30.77
C PHE A 68 -5.96 0.34 31.58
N LEU A 69 -7.07 -0.20 31.07
CA LEU A 69 -8.34 -0.23 31.80
C LEU A 69 -8.25 -1.04 33.10
N VAL A 70 -7.52 -2.16 33.10
CA VAL A 70 -7.27 -2.94 34.32
C VAL A 70 -6.50 -2.09 35.34
N PHE A 71 -5.46 -1.38 34.91
CA PHE A 71 -4.74 -0.44 35.76
C PHE A 71 -5.65 0.69 36.27
N ALA A 72 -6.45 1.30 35.39
CA ALA A 72 -7.32 2.41 35.74
C ALA A 72 -8.41 2.00 36.75
N ARG A 73 -8.94 0.79 36.65
CA ARG A 73 -9.93 0.25 37.61
C ARG A 73 -9.38 0.09 39.01
N GLU A 74 -8.08 -0.15 39.13
CA GLU A 74 -7.42 -0.32 40.43
C GLU A 74 -6.97 1.01 41.04
N TYR A 75 -6.52 1.97 40.22
CA TYR A 75 -5.80 3.16 40.70
C TYR A 75 -6.36 4.51 40.27
N CYS A 76 -7.43 4.58 39.47
CA CYS A 76 -7.92 5.83 38.89
C CYS A 76 -9.40 6.10 39.16
N CYS A 77 -9.85 7.31 38.80
CA CYS A 77 -11.24 7.73 38.96
C CYS A 77 -12.19 7.05 37.96
N ASP A 78 -13.48 6.99 38.31
CA ASP A 78 -14.56 6.45 37.48
C ASP A 78 -14.67 7.12 36.11
N GLN A 79 -14.36 8.41 36.01
CA GLN A 79 -14.44 9.16 34.75
C GLN A 79 -13.38 8.69 33.75
N LEU A 80 -12.17 8.38 34.21
CA LEU A 80 -11.10 7.83 33.37
C LEU A 80 -11.38 6.38 32.97
N ILE A 81 -11.95 5.60 33.89
CA ILE A 81 -12.42 4.23 33.60
C ILE A 81 -13.46 4.28 32.48
N ALA A 82 -14.48 5.12 32.62
CA ALA A 82 -15.54 5.29 31.62
C ALA A 82 -15.00 5.76 30.26
N LEU A 83 -14.09 6.74 30.25
CA LEU A 83 -13.45 7.20 29.01
C LEU A 83 -12.65 6.07 28.34
N THR A 84 -11.90 5.29 29.11
CA THR A 84 -11.11 4.18 28.57
C THR A 84 -12.01 3.10 27.97
N GLU A 85 -13.15 2.80 28.61
CA GLU A 85 -14.16 1.89 28.05
C GLU A 85 -14.77 2.42 26.76
N ASP A 86 -15.04 3.73 26.66
CA ASP A 86 -15.56 4.36 25.44
C ASP A 86 -14.54 4.31 24.30
N ILE A 87 -13.25 4.55 24.59
CA ILE A 87 -12.15 4.38 23.62
C ILE A 87 -12.13 2.94 23.09
N ILE A 88 -12.15 1.94 23.98
CA ILE A 88 -12.14 0.53 23.59
C ILE A 88 -13.35 0.20 22.71
N LYS A 89 -14.56 0.58 23.16
CA LYS A 89 -15.81 0.36 22.42
C LYS A 89 -15.78 1.03 21.04
N PHE A 90 -15.23 2.24 20.95
CA PHE A 90 -15.15 2.97 19.69
C PHE A 90 -14.16 2.34 18.71
N ILE A 91 -12.98 1.93 19.18
CA ILE A 91 -12.01 1.25 18.31
C ILE A 91 -12.57 -0.10 17.85
N ASP A 92 -13.07 -0.93 18.77
CA ASP A 92 -13.63 -2.25 18.46
C ASP A 92 -14.89 -2.16 17.59
N GLY A 93 -15.79 -1.24 17.92
CA GLY A 93 -17.11 -1.12 17.31
C GLY A 93 -17.12 -0.30 16.03
N THR A 94 -16.18 0.63 15.83
CA THR A 94 -16.18 1.58 14.71
C THR A 94 -14.91 1.47 13.88
N LEU A 95 -13.72 1.69 14.47
CA LEU A 95 -12.49 1.75 13.68
C LEU A 95 -12.11 0.39 13.07
N LYS A 96 -12.42 -0.73 13.73
CA LYS A 96 -12.21 -2.07 13.16
C LYS A 96 -13.06 -2.39 11.92
N ARG A 97 -14.09 -1.60 11.62
CA ARG A 97 -14.93 -1.81 10.44
C ARG A 97 -14.22 -1.48 9.12
N VAL A 98 -13.07 -0.81 9.17
CA VAL A 98 -12.28 -0.45 7.99
C VAL A 98 -10.89 -1.06 8.06
N VAL A 99 -10.25 -1.20 6.89
CA VAL A 99 -8.89 -1.74 6.81
C VAL A 99 -7.88 -0.67 7.24
N TRP A 100 -6.97 -1.08 8.13
CA TRP A 100 -5.86 -0.26 8.58
C TRP A 100 -4.55 -0.81 8.06
N THR A 101 -3.82 0.03 7.32
CA THR A 101 -2.44 -0.25 6.92
C THR A 101 -1.51 0.02 8.11
N PRO A 102 -0.32 -0.61 8.15
CA PRO A 102 0.68 -0.33 9.18
C PRO A 102 1.04 1.16 9.29
N SER A 103 1.04 1.89 8.16
CA SER A 103 1.25 3.35 8.12
C SER A 103 0.11 4.17 8.74
N GLY A 104 -1.09 3.59 8.86
CA GLY A 104 -2.27 4.23 9.43
C GLY A 104 -2.37 4.10 10.95
N LEU A 105 -1.77 3.05 11.53
CA LEU A 105 -1.87 2.74 12.96
C LEU A 105 -1.26 3.79 13.88
N PRO A 106 -0.12 4.44 13.57
CA PRO A 106 0.42 5.51 14.39
C PRO A 106 -0.57 6.66 14.63
N TYR A 107 -1.45 6.95 13.67
CA TYR A 107 -2.46 7.99 13.81
C TYR A 107 -3.57 7.60 14.78
N VAL A 108 -3.94 6.32 14.85
CA VAL A 108 -4.89 5.82 15.84
C VAL A 108 -4.29 5.90 17.24
N VAL A 109 -3.03 5.45 17.38
CA VAL A 109 -2.30 5.55 18.66
C VAL A 109 -2.17 7.01 19.09
N PHE A 110 -1.85 7.90 18.16
CA PHE A 110 -1.78 9.34 18.42
C PHE A 110 -3.12 9.91 18.89
N TRP A 111 -4.22 9.59 18.21
CA TRP A 111 -5.56 10.01 18.61
C TRP A 111 -5.94 9.52 20.03
N VAL A 112 -5.67 8.25 20.36
CA VAL A 112 -5.93 7.72 21.71
C VAL A 112 -5.13 8.50 22.77
N ASN A 113 -3.85 8.75 22.51
CA ASN A 113 -3.00 9.50 23.43
C ASN A 113 -3.48 10.95 23.59
N ASP A 114 -3.95 11.58 22.52
CA ASP A 114 -4.48 12.94 22.52
C ASP A 114 -5.80 13.05 23.31
N VAL A 115 -6.70 12.07 23.18
CA VAL A 115 -7.94 12.00 23.99
C VAL A 115 -7.61 11.86 25.49
N LEU A 116 -6.65 11.01 25.84
CA LEU A 116 -6.23 10.80 27.23
C LEU A 116 -5.46 12.00 27.80
N GLU A 117 -4.71 12.71 26.95
CA GLU A 117 -4.05 13.97 27.28
C GLU A 117 -5.08 15.09 27.51
N GLU A 118 -6.08 15.24 26.66
CA GLU A 118 -7.15 16.23 26.86
C GLU A 118 -7.97 15.93 28.12
N PHE A 119 -8.21 14.66 28.45
CA PHE A 119 -8.84 14.30 29.72
C PHE A 119 -8.06 14.85 30.91
N ARG A 120 -6.74 14.65 30.92
CA ARG A 120 -5.87 15.17 31.98
C ARG A 120 -5.97 16.69 32.07
N ASP A 121 -5.85 17.37 30.93
CA ASP A 121 -5.87 18.84 30.88
C ASP A 121 -7.24 19.38 31.34
N ALA A 122 -8.34 18.70 30.99
CA ALA A 122 -9.67 19.04 31.44
C ALA A 122 -9.86 18.82 32.95
N VAL A 123 -9.29 17.75 33.53
CA VAL A 123 -9.28 17.55 34.99
C VAL A 123 -8.49 18.66 35.69
N GLU A 124 -7.30 18.99 35.18
CA GLU A 124 -6.46 20.06 35.75
C GLU A 124 -7.17 21.41 35.72
N ALA A 125 -7.85 21.71 34.62
CA ALA A 125 -8.65 22.93 34.43
C ALA A 125 -10.04 22.88 35.10
N GLN A 126 -10.41 21.79 35.80
CA GLN A 126 -11.75 21.58 36.39
C GLN A 126 -12.88 21.80 35.37
N SER A 127 -12.64 21.38 34.14
CA SER A 127 -13.55 21.54 33.00
C SER A 127 -14.51 20.36 32.86
N ASP A 128 -15.46 20.49 31.95
CA ASP A 128 -16.43 19.43 31.65
C ASP A 128 -15.77 18.24 30.93
N LEU A 129 -15.69 17.12 31.65
CA LEU A 129 -15.11 15.86 31.17
C LEU A 129 -16.02 15.14 30.15
N HIS A 130 -17.31 15.48 30.07
CA HIS A 130 -18.22 14.89 29.10
C HIS A 130 -17.77 15.16 27.67
N ARG A 131 -17.27 16.38 27.41
CA ARG A 131 -16.77 16.80 26.09
C ARG A 131 -15.62 15.93 25.60
N VAL A 132 -14.78 15.45 26.51
CA VAL A 132 -13.66 14.56 26.15
C VAL A 132 -14.18 13.18 25.74
N ARG A 133 -15.24 12.68 26.40
CA ARG A 133 -15.88 11.41 26.05
C ARG A 133 -16.58 11.48 24.68
N GLU A 134 -17.17 12.61 24.34
CA GLU A 134 -17.80 12.84 23.02
C GLU A 134 -16.81 12.70 21.86
N ARG A 135 -15.51 12.78 22.11
CA ARG A 135 -14.46 12.53 21.10
C ARG A 135 -14.39 11.07 20.65
N CYS A 136 -14.99 10.13 21.38
CA CYS A 136 -15.13 8.73 20.94
C CYS A 136 -16.24 8.61 19.87
N SER A 137 -16.11 9.38 18.80
CA SER A 137 -17.07 9.53 17.71
C SER A 137 -16.36 9.73 16.38
N THR A 138 -17.00 9.36 15.28
CA THR A 138 -16.54 9.68 13.92
C THR A 138 -16.56 11.17 13.60
N ASP A 139 -17.27 11.97 14.40
CA ASP A 139 -17.34 13.42 14.26
C ASP A 139 -16.16 14.15 14.92
N ASP A 140 -15.30 13.43 15.66
CA ASP A 140 -14.09 13.98 16.26
C ASP A 140 -13.22 14.66 15.19
N ARG A 141 -12.89 15.93 15.45
CA ARG A 141 -12.18 16.76 14.47
C ARG A 141 -10.82 16.17 14.15
N LEU A 142 -10.06 15.80 15.18
CA LEU A 142 -8.71 15.28 15.00
C LEU A 142 -8.75 13.98 14.20
N LEU A 143 -9.63 13.05 14.58
CA LEU A 143 -9.78 11.79 13.87
C LEU A 143 -10.16 12.00 12.40
N ARG A 144 -11.09 12.93 12.09
CA ARG A 144 -11.45 13.26 10.71
C ARG A 144 -10.27 13.81 9.92
N ASP A 145 -9.50 14.73 10.50
CA ASP A 145 -8.32 15.30 9.86
C ASP A 145 -7.27 14.21 9.59
N LEU A 146 -7.05 13.31 10.54
CA LEU A 146 -6.15 12.17 10.40
C LEU A 146 -6.62 11.18 9.31
N MET A 147 -7.92 10.89 9.25
CA MET A 147 -8.50 10.04 8.21
C MET A 147 -8.42 10.69 6.83
N PHE A 148 -8.59 12.01 6.75
CA PHE A 148 -8.43 12.78 5.52
C PHE A 148 -6.99 12.72 5.01
N VAL A 149 -6.00 12.99 5.87
CA VAL A 149 -4.58 12.88 5.52
C VAL A 149 -4.22 11.47 5.10
N LYS A 150 -4.70 10.44 5.81
CA LYS A 150 -4.52 9.02 5.45
C LYS A 150 -5.06 8.74 4.05
N LEU A 151 -6.29 9.17 3.76
CA LEU A 151 -6.93 8.95 2.46
C LEU A 151 -6.14 9.61 1.32
N HIS A 152 -5.74 10.87 1.50
CA HIS A 152 -4.95 11.59 0.49
C HIS A 152 -3.60 10.92 0.23
N ARG A 153 -2.91 10.49 1.28
CA ARG A 153 -1.64 9.76 1.14
C ARG A 153 -1.83 8.45 0.38
N GLN A 154 -2.87 7.67 0.68
CA GLN A 154 -3.16 6.43 -0.05
C GLN A 154 -3.46 6.69 -1.52
N VAL A 155 -4.21 7.77 -1.82
CA VAL A 155 -4.49 8.18 -3.20
C VAL A 155 -3.20 8.56 -3.94
N ASP A 156 -2.28 9.26 -3.29
CA ASP A 156 -1.01 9.65 -3.91
C ASP A 156 -0.06 8.47 -4.10
N GLU A 157 0.00 7.53 -3.15
CA GLU A 157 0.72 6.25 -3.30
C GLU A 157 0.17 5.46 -4.51
N LEU A 158 -1.16 5.39 -4.67
CA LEU A 158 -1.79 4.74 -5.84
C LEU A 158 -1.49 5.46 -7.16
N LYS A 159 -1.45 6.80 -7.16
CA LYS A 159 -1.05 7.57 -8.35
C LYS A 159 0.42 7.33 -8.71
N GLN A 160 1.30 7.29 -7.72
CA GLN A 160 2.73 7.00 -7.93
C GLN A 160 2.93 5.59 -8.48
N LEU A 161 2.25 4.58 -7.95
CA LEU A 161 2.29 3.21 -8.47
C LEU A 161 1.81 3.10 -9.93
N LYS A 162 0.78 3.86 -10.31
CA LYS A 162 0.34 3.94 -11.71
C LYS A 162 1.36 4.67 -12.58
N ALA A 163 1.99 5.72 -12.07
CA ALA A 163 3.02 6.47 -12.79
C ALA A 163 4.28 5.62 -13.01
N THR A 164 4.76 4.88 -12.00
CA THR A 164 5.92 3.99 -12.13
C THR A 164 5.62 2.80 -13.03
N ALA A 165 4.43 2.18 -12.92
CA ALA A 165 4.00 1.14 -13.86
C ALA A 165 3.91 1.66 -15.31
N SER A 166 3.55 2.93 -15.50
CA SER A 166 3.58 3.59 -16.81
C SER A 166 5.01 3.91 -17.27
N GLN A 167 5.92 4.24 -16.35
CA GLN A 167 7.35 4.48 -16.64
C GLN A 167 8.08 3.22 -17.09
N TYR A 168 7.78 2.04 -16.50
CA TYR A 168 8.25 0.76 -17.02
C TYR A 168 7.64 0.38 -18.39
N SER A 169 6.54 1.04 -18.79
CA SER A 169 6.00 0.96 -20.15
C SER A 169 6.54 2.05 -21.10
N THR A 170 7.29 3.04 -20.62
CA THR A 170 7.88 4.12 -21.42
C THR A 170 9.40 4.19 -21.38
N GLY A 171 10.07 3.19 -20.77
CA GLY A 171 11.54 3.09 -20.68
C GLY A 171 12.28 3.04 -22.03
N ASP A 172 11.57 2.79 -23.14
CA ASP A 172 12.16 2.85 -24.49
C ASP A 172 12.00 4.21 -25.20
N ALA A 173 11.23 5.16 -24.63
CA ALA A 173 10.87 6.38 -25.34
C ALA A 173 11.83 7.57 -25.11
N SER A 174 12.61 7.58 -24.03
CA SER A 174 13.43 8.74 -23.64
C SER A 174 14.85 8.75 -24.22
N ALA A 175 15.34 7.66 -24.81
CA ALA A 175 16.65 7.61 -25.46
C ALA A 175 16.67 8.21 -26.89
N LEU A 176 15.52 8.63 -27.42
CA LEU A 176 15.40 9.07 -28.82
C LEU A 176 15.39 10.59 -29.03
N SER A 177 15.30 11.40 -27.97
CA SER A 177 15.14 12.87 -28.11
C SER A 177 16.43 13.61 -28.51
N TYR A 178 17.61 12.97 -28.44
CA TYR A 178 18.86 13.54 -28.96
C TYR A 178 19.21 13.08 -30.39
N ARG A 179 18.46 12.14 -30.99
CA ARG A 179 18.76 11.60 -32.32
C ARG A 179 17.89 12.19 -33.45
N GLU A 180 16.88 12.99 -33.11
CA GLU A 180 15.86 13.49 -34.03
C GLU A 180 16.27 14.69 -34.93
N LYS A 181 17.54 15.13 -34.91
CA LYS A 181 18.01 16.23 -35.77
C LYS A 181 18.75 15.83 -37.07
N ARG A 182 18.85 14.53 -37.41
CA ARG A 182 19.62 14.13 -38.61
C ARG A 182 18.96 13.22 -39.64
N GLN A 183 17.71 12.81 -39.49
CA GLN A 183 17.03 11.97 -40.50
C GLN A 183 15.59 12.40 -40.72
N SER A 184 15.40 13.51 -41.43
CA SER A 184 14.11 13.82 -42.05
C SER A 184 14.32 14.11 -43.54
N GLN A 185 14.67 13.05 -44.26
CA GLN A 185 14.44 12.90 -45.69
C GLN A 185 14.26 11.41 -45.94
N GLN A 186 13.03 10.89 -45.78
CA GLN A 186 12.49 9.80 -46.59
C GLN A 186 11.03 9.51 -46.21
N SER A 187 10.17 9.73 -47.20
CA SER A 187 8.83 9.16 -47.46
C SER A 187 7.87 8.93 -46.29
N ALA A 188 6.83 9.77 -46.26
CA ALA A 188 5.63 9.61 -45.47
C ALA A 188 4.92 8.27 -45.74
N LYS A 189 5.09 7.28 -44.86
CA LYS A 189 4.13 6.20 -44.67
C LYS A 189 3.15 6.60 -43.54
N PRO A 190 1.84 6.34 -43.67
CA PRO A 190 0.87 6.63 -42.64
C PRO A 190 1.24 5.89 -41.35
N ARG A 191 1.43 6.62 -40.25
CA ARG A 191 1.66 6.05 -38.92
C ARG A 191 0.38 5.35 -38.47
N PHE A 192 0.21 4.09 -38.83
CA PHE A 192 -0.86 3.27 -38.28
C PHE A 192 -0.62 3.09 -36.78
N GLY A 193 -1.61 3.44 -35.94
CA GLY A 193 -1.54 3.31 -34.47
C GLY A 193 -1.39 1.85 -34.00
N ARG A 194 -1.70 1.51 -32.74
CA ARG A 194 -1.58 0.11 -32.28
C ARG A 194 -2.44 -0.86 -33.12
N ILE A 195 -1.99 -2.09 -33.29
CA ILE A 195 -2.76 -3.15 -33.95
C ILE A 195 -3.99 -3.47 -33.09
N PRO A 196 -5.22 -3.56 -33.65
CA PRO A 196 -6.42 -3.85 -32.89
C PRO A 196 -6.32 -5.20 -32.17
N LYS A 197 -6.74 -5.25 -30.90
CA LYS A 197 -6.66 -6.47 -30.06
C LYS A 197 -7.38 -7.67 -30.67
N HIS A 198 -8.44 -7.45 -31.44
CA HIS A 198 -9.19 -8.53 -32.09
C HIS A 198 -8.42 -9.18 -33.25
N VAL A 199 -7.49 -8.46 -33.90
CA VAL A 199 -6.58 -9.02 -34.91
C VAL A 199 -5.54 -9.88 -34.22
N LEU A 200 -4.95 -9.38 -33.12
CA LEU A 200 -3.94 -10.10 -32.34
C LEU A 200 -4.43 -11.45 -31.82
N ARG A 201 -5.68 -11.51 -31.34
CA ARG A 201 -6.30 -12.76 -30.86
C ARG A 201 -6.54 -13.81 -31.96
N ARG A 202 -6.53 -13.42 -33.23
CA ARG A 202 -6.75 -14.33 -34.36
C ARG A 202 -5.46 -14.68 -35.10
N LEU A 203 -4.31 -14.33 -34.54
CA LEU A 203 -3.04 -14.76 -35.11
C LEU A 203 -2.89 -16.27 -34.95
N PRO A 204 -2.47 -16.98 -36.01
CA PRO A 204 -2.03 -18.36 -35.88
C PRO A 204 -0.95 -18.46 -34.81
N ALA A 205 -1.01 -19.51 -34.02
CA ALA A 205 0.00 -19.83 -33.02
C ALA A 205 0.59 -21.21 -33.30
N HIS A 206 1.87 -21.37 -33.04
CA HIS A 206 2.60 -22.61 -33.15
C HIS A 206 3.27 -22.91 -31.81
N ILE A 207 3.32 -24.18 -31.41
CA ILE A 207 4.09 -24.59 -30.23
C ILE A 207 5.53 -24.71 -30.66
N ASP A 208 6.41 -23.87 -30.15
CA ASP A 208 7.83 -23.94 -30.48
C ASP A 208 8.42 -25.28 -29.97
N PRO A 209 8.95 -26.14 -30.86
CA PRO A 209 9.46 -27.45 -30.48
C PRO A 209 10.69 -27.38 -29.56
N ALA A 210 11.39 -26.23 -29.48
CA ALA A 210 12.56 -26.06 -28.62
C ALA A 210 12.17 -25.64 -27.18
N THR A 211 11.12 -24.85 -27.03
CA THR A 211 10.73 -24.22 -25.75
C THR A 211 9.41 -24.75 -25.17
N GLY A 212 8.58 -25.40 -26.00
CA GLY A 212 7.23 -25.82 -25.63
C GLY A 212 6.23 -24.67 -25.50
N GLU A 213 6.63 -23.43 -25.81
CA GLU A 213 5.79 -22.25 -25.65
C GLU A 213 4.86 -22.01 -26.85
N ASN A 214 3.70 -21.41 -26.58
CA ASN A 214 2.75 -21.00 -27.62
C ASN A 214 3.19 -19.66 -28.23
N ILE A 215 3.79 -19.70 -29.41
CA ILE A 215 4.30 -18.51 -30.09
C ILE A 215 3.35 -18.08 -31.20
N GLN A 216 2.89 -16.83 -31.15
CA GLN A 216 2.01 -16.24 -32.16
C GLN A 216 2.79 -15.76 -33.39
N LEU A 217 2.17 -15.85 -34.56
CA LEU A 217 2.76 -15.47 -35.84
C LEU A 217 3.19 -14.00 -35.90
N CYS A 218 4.40 -13.76 -36.39
CA CYS A 218 4.87 -12.43 -36.76
C CYS A 218 4.24 -11.98 -38.08
N MET A 219 3.43 -10.92 -38.05
CA MET A 219 2.81 -10.36 -39.25
C MET A 219 3.83 -9.77 -40.22
N ARG A 220 4.96 -9.26 -39.72
CA ARG A 220 6.03 -8.68 -40.56
C ARG A 220 6.78 -9.77 -41.33
N TYR A 221 6.93 -10.96 -40.76
CA TYR A 221 7.61 -12.09 -41.39
C TYR A 221 6.97 -12.50 -42.72
N LEU A 222 5.63 -12.58 -42.77
CA LEU A 222 4.88 -12.89 -43.99
C LEU A 222 4.73 -11.69 -44.95
N SER A 223 5.08 -10.48 -44.51
CA SER A 223 4.82 -9.25 -45.25
C SER A 223 5.99 -8.81 -46.13
N ASN A 224 5.70 -7.96 -47.11
CA ASN A 224 6.71 -7.30 -47.94
C ASN A 224 7.63 -6.36 -47.15
N ASP A 225 7.18 -5.85 -46.00
CA ASP A 225 8.00 -5.02 -45.12
C ASP A 225 9.13 -5.83 -44.44
N GLY A 226 8.97 -7.15 -44.36
CA GLY A 226 9.94 -8.07 -43.75
C GLY A 226 10.07 -7.89 -42.23
N CYS A 227 10.56 -8.94 -41.56
CA CYS A 227 11.01 -8.83 -40.18
C CYS A 227 12.53 -8.78 -40.19
N ALA A 228 13.12 -7.77 -39.54
CA ALA A 228 14.56 -7.75 -39.28
C ALA A 228 14.83 -8.81 -38.21
N GLU A 229 15.41 -9.94 -38.59
CA GLU A 229 15.99 -10.91 -37.65
C GLU A 229 17.36 -10.38 -37.25
N ASP A 230 17.52 -10.00 -35.99
CA ASP A 230 18.84 -9.95 -35.38
C ASP A 230 19.08 -11.25 -34.59
N SER A 231 20.32 -11.47 -34.16
CA SER A 231 20.79 -12.68 -33.47
C SER A 231 20.00 -13.05 -32.18
N SER A 232 19.03 -12.22 -31.78
CA SER A 232 18.15 -12.34 -30.62
C SER A 232 16.68 -12.70 -30.96
N GLY A 233 16.30 -12.78 -32.24
CA GLY A 233 14.97 -13.23 -32.66
C GLY A 233 14.05 -12.10 -33.18
N CYS A 234 12.75 -12.35 -33.20
CA CYS A 234 11.77 -11.37 -33.70
C CYS A 234 11.58 -10.22 -32.71
N PRO A 235 11.68 -8.93 -33.11
CA PRO A 235 11.47 -7.78 -32.21
C PRO A 235 10.08 -7.66 -31.56
N SER A 236 9.16 -8.55 -31.91
CA SER A 236 7.80 -8.61 -31.34
C SER A 236 7.56 -9.87 -30.50
N ASP A 237 8.61 -10.63 -30.18
CA ASP A 237 8.55 -11.94 -29.51
C ASP A 237 7.54 -12.89 -30.17
N ARG A 238 7.60 -12.92 -31.50
CA ARG A 238 6.68 -13.67 -32.36
C ARG A 238 7.38 -14.66 -33.26
N GLY A 239 6.65 -15.69 -33.63
CA GLY A 239 7.15 -16.83 -34.37
C GLY A 239 7.24 -16.53 -35.85
N HIS A 240 8.34 -16.98 -36.45
CA HIS A 240 8.59 -16.95 -37.88
C HIS A 240 8.27 -18.32 -38.46
N PHE A 241 6.99 -18.52 -38.80
CA PHE A 241 6.51 -19.75 -39.39
C PHE A 241 5.42 -19.44 -40.41
N VAL A 242 5.17 -20.38 -41.32
CA VAL A 242 4.14 -20.24 -42.33
C VAL A 242 2.91 -21.06 -41.89
N PRO A 243 1.79 -20.42 -41.50
CA PRO A 243 0.60 -21.15 -41.07
C PRO A 243 -0.07 -21.85 -42.26
N LYS A 244 -0.75 -22.97 -42.02
CA LYS A 244 -1.53 -23.67 -43.07
C LYS A 244 -2.74 -22.88 -43.58
N LYS A 245 -3.26 -21.96 -42.76
CA LYS A 245 -4.39 -21.07 -43.09
C LYS A 245 -4.21 -19.75 -42.36
N LEU A 246 -4.29 -18.63 -43.09
CA LEU A 246 -4.24 -17.30 -42.51
C LEU A 246 -5.66 -16.72 -42.42
N PRO A 247 -6.15 -16.32 -41.23
CA PRO A 247 -7.46 -15.71 -41.13
C PRO A 247 -7.53 -14.38 -41.91
N GLU A 248 -8.62 -14.16 -42.65
CA GLU A 248 -8.79 -13.00 -43.54
C GLU A 248 -8.60 -11.65 -42.82
N ILE A 249 -8.98 -11.57 -41.55
CA ILE A 249 -8.80 -10.36 -40.74
C ILE A 249 -7.32 -10.01 -40.50
N VAL A 250 -6.46 -11.03 -40.41
CA VAL A 250 -5.01 -10.86 -40.25
C VAL A 250 -4.39 -10.51 -41.59
N LYS A 251 -4.82 -11.16 -42.67
CA LYS A 251 -4.41 -10.85 -44.05
C LYS A 251 -4.70 -9.40 -44.42
N ASN A 252 -5.91 -8.92 -44.13
CA ASN A 252 -6.30 -7.53 -44.35
C ASN A 252 -5.44 -6.54 -43.57
N GLU A 253 -5.09 -6.87 -42.31
CA GLU A 253 -4.23 -6.00 -41.50
C GLU A 253 -2.79 -5.98 -42.02
N ILE A 254 -2.28 -7.11 -42.54
CA ILE A 254 -0.96 -7.18 -43.19
C ILE A 254 -0.93 -6.37 -44.48
N MET A 255 -1.96 -6.49 -45.32
CA MET A 255 -2.08 -5.69 -46.54
C MET A 255 -2.14 -4.19 -46.24
N LYS A 256 -2.94 -3.81 -45.24
CA LYS A 256 -3.12 -2.42 -44.85
C LYS A 256 -1.85 -1.77 -44.31
N ARG A 257 -1.06 -2.50 -43.51
CA ARG A 257 0.05 -1.91 -42.72
C ARG A 257 1.44 -2.22 -43.24
N PHE A 258 1.64 -3.42 -43.79
CA PHE A 258 2.95 -3.96 -44.08
C PHE A 258 3.16 -4.23 -45.59
N GLY A 259 2.36 -3.57 -46.43
CA GLY A 259 2.55 -3.57 -47.89
C GLY A 259 2.15 -4.88 -48.59
N GLY A 260 1.35 -5.73 -47.94
CA GLY A 260 0.91 -7.01 -48.50
C GLY A 260 1.81 -8.19 -48.11
N LEU A 261 1.39 -9.39 -48.52
CA LEU A 261 2.15 -10.62 -48.31
C LEU A 261 3.27 -10.75 -49.34
N LYS A 262 4.39 -11.37 -48.95
CA LYS A 262 5.46 -11.78 -49.88
C LYS A 262 4.90 -12.68 -50.98
N GLN A 263 5.50 -12.66 -52.17
CA GLN A 263 5.06 -13.49 -53.31
C GLN A 263 4.94 -14.98 -52.96
N GLU A 264 5.90 -15.51 -52.20
CA GLU A 264 5.93 -16.89 -51.69
C GLU A 264 4.75 -17.26 -50.77
N HIS A 265 4.04 -16.27 -50.22
CA HIS A 265 2.95 -16.45 -49.26
C HIS A 265 1.59 -15.96 -49.78
N GLN A 266 1.48 -15.59 -51.06
CA GLN A 266 0.21 -15.10 -51.64
C GLN A 266 -0.90 -16.14 -51.66
N HIS A 267 -0.55 -17.43 -51.58
CA HIS A 267 -1.50 -18.54 -51.57
C HIS A 267 -2.22 -18.74 -50.22
N LEU A 268 -1.83 -18.01 -49.17
CA LEU A 268 -2.38 -18.09 -47.81
C LEU A 268 -3.68 -17.30 -47.59
#